data_AF-A0A1M6ZEE5-F1
#
_entry.id   AF-A0A1M6ZEE5-F1
#
_cell.length_a   1.000
_cell.length_b   1.000
_cell.length_c   1.000
_cell.angle_alpha   90.00
_cell.angle_beta   90.00
_cell.angle_gamma   90.00
#
_symmetry.space_group_name_H-M   'P 1'
#
loop_
_entity.id
_entity.type
_entity.pdbx_description
1 polymer ?
#
loop_
_entity_poly.entity_id
_entity_poly.type
_entity_poly.pdbx_seq_one_letter_code
_entity_poly.pdbx_strand_id
1 'polypeptide(L)' 'MPFTNGPFKKPFSIEDKIKMFDRMGATAAVIALVLIMLIESGYAGEYKNLADMGLTAMIVVLAVSLAGSLFYKTRKK' A
#
# COMPACT_ATOMS: atom_id res chain seq x y z
N MET A 1 -17.31 4.98 -16.20
CA MET A 1 -16.46 5.27 -17.38
C MET A 1 -15.37 4.20 -17.45
N PRO A 2 -15.26 3.41 -18.53
CA PRO A 2 -14.36 2.26 -18.55
C PRO A 2 -12.92 2.71 -18.75
N PHE A 3 -12.02 2.20 -17.90
CA PHE A 3 -10.58 2.45 -17.92
C PHE A 3 -9.83 1.59 -18.95
N THR A 4 -10.49 1.10 -20.00
CA THR A 4 -9.85 0.17 -20.94
C THR A 4 -9.93 0.69 -22.37
N ASN A 5 -8.73 1.09 -22.84
CA ASN A 5 -8.20 0.84 -24.18
C ASN A 5 -8.92 1.54 -25.35
N GLY A 6 -8.65 2.85 -25.50
CA GLY A 6 -8.80 3.53 -26.79
C GLY A 6 -7.56 3.31 -27.68
N PRO A 7 -7.71 3.26 -29.02
CA PRO A 7 -6.65 2.90 -29.99
C PRO A 7 -5.48 3.90 -30.09
N PHE A 8 -5.46 4.95 -29.26
CA PHE A 8 -4.42 6.01 -29.25
C PHE A 8 -3.72 6.20 -27.90
N LYS A 9 -4.04 5.40 -26.86
CA LYS A 9 -3.36 5.52 -25.57
C LYS A 9 -2.16 4.59 -25.50
N LYS A 10 -0.96 5.19 -25.41
CA LYS A 10 0.28 4.47 -25.07
C LYS A 10 -0.01 3.53 -23.88
N PRO A 11 0.40 2.25 -23.96
CA PRO A 11 0.27 1.35 -22.83
C PRO A 11 0.95 1.98 -21.62
N PHE A 12 0.28 1.95 -20.46
CA PHE A 12 0.77 2.52 -19.21
C PHE A 12 2.20 2.03 -18.95
N SER A 13 3.18 2.95 -19.02
CA SER A 13 4.58 2.59 -18.84
C SER A 13 4.82 2.18 -17.38
N ILE A 14 5.85 1.35 -17.15
CA ILE A 14 6.26 0.95 -15.80
C ILE A 14 6.58 2.18 -14.95
N GLU A 15 7.19 3.21 -15.55
CA GLU A 15 7.50 4.49 -14.89
C GLU A 15 6.24 5.23 -14.43
N ASP A 16 5.17 5.19 -15.24
CA ASP A 16 3.89 5.82 -14.88
C ASP A 16 3.23 5.08 -13.71
N LYS A 17 3.36 3.75 -13.67
CA LYS A 17 2.87 2.93 -12.55
C LYS A 17 3.62 3.25 -11.25
N ILE A 18 4.95 3.41 -11.33
CA ILE A 18 5.77 3.74 -10.15
C ILE A 18 5.39 5.12 -9.60
N LYS A 19 5.29 6.14 -10.46
CA LYS A 19 4.88 7.50 -10.05
C LYS A 19 3.47 7.54 -9.49
N MET A 20 2.55 6.74 -10.05
CA MET A 20 1.19 6.63 -9.54
C MET A 20 1.16 5.97 -8.16
N PHE A 21 1.93 4.89 -7.98
CA PHE A 21 2.04 4.20 -6.71
C PHE A 21 2.63 5.10 -5.61
N ASP A 22 3.64 5.90 -5.94
CA ASP A 22 4.26 6.84 -5.00
C ASP A 22 3.26 7.91 -4.52
N ARG A 23 2.52 8.54 -5.45
CA ARG A 23 1.48 9.53 -5.09
C ARG A 23 0.32 8.92 -4.31
N MET A 24 -0.14 7.73 -4.72
CA MET A 24 -1.22 7.03 -4.02
C MET A 24 -0.78 6.57 -2.64
N GLY A 25 0.45 6.08 -2.51
CA GLY A 25 1.06 5.67 -1.25
C GLY A 25 1.18 6.83 -0.28
N ALA A 26 1.69 7.98 -0.74
CA ALA A 26 1.77 9.20 0.07
C ALA A 26 0.41 9.67 0.57
N THR A 27 -0.61 9.66 -0.31
CA THR A 27 -1.98 10.05 0.07
C THR A 27 -2.58 9.07 1.08
N ALA A 28 -2.39 7.78 0.86
CA ALA A 28 -2.87 6.73 1.78
C ALA A 28 -2.19 6.83 3.16
N ALA A 29 -0.90 7.18 3.21
CA ALA A 29 -0.17 7.37 4.47
C ALA A 29 -0.75 8.51 5.31
N VAL A 30 -1.12 9.64 4.68
CA VAL A 30 -1.76 10.77 5.37
C VAL A 30 -3.12 10.35 5.94
N ILE A 31 -3.93 9.64 5.15
CA ILE A 31 -5.24 9.16 5.59
C ILE A 31 -5.09 8.18 6.76
N ALA A 32 -4.14 7.24 6.67
CA ALA A 32 -3.87 6.29 7.74
C ALA A 32 -3.50 6.99 9.06
N LEU A 33 -2.68 8.05 8.99
CA LEU A 33 -2.29 8.83 10.17
C LEU A 33 -3.50 9.52 10.83
N VAL A 34 -4.40 10.10 10.03
CA VAL A 34 -5.65 10.70 10.54
C VAL A 34 -6.54 9.65 11.22
N LEU A 35 -6.67 8.47 10.62
CA LEU A 35 -7.46 7.38 11.19
C LEU A 35 -6.89 6.89 12.53
N ILE A 36 -5.58 6.74 12.63
CA ILE A 36 -4.92 6.35 13.88
C ILE A 36 -5.19 7.39 14.98
N MET A 37 -5.04 8.68 14.67
CA MET A 37 -5.35 9.75 15.63
C MET A 37 -6.81 9.73 16.10
N LEU A 38 -7.77 9.43 15.21
CA LEU A 38 -9.19 9.31 15.57
C LEU A 38 -9.49 8.09 16.45
N ILE A 39 -8.77 6.98 16.24
CA ILE A 39 -8.89 5.78 17.06
C ILE A 39 -8.25 6.00 18.44
N GLU A 40 -7.05 6.57 18.50
CA GLU A 40 -6.33 6.83 19.77
C GLU A 40 -7.00 7.90 20.63
N SER A 41 -7.61 8.91 20.02
CA SER A 41 -8.37 9.95 20.74
C SER A 41 -9.72 9.46 21.31
N GLY A 42 -10.07 8.18 21.09
CA GLY A 42 -11.25 7.54 21.66
C GLY A 42 -12.56 7.80 20.91
N TYR A 43 -12.56 8.69 19.90
CA TYR A 43 -13.74 8.97 19.08
C TYR A 43 -14.16 7.75 18.23
N ALA A 44 -13.18 6.95 17.83
CA ALA A 44 -13.36 5.74 17.02
C ALA A 44 -12.79 4.48 17.72
N GLY A 45 -12.83 4.43 19.05
CA GLY A 45 -12.21 3.38 19.85
C GLY A 45 -12.73 1.96 19.57
N GLU A 46 -13.96 1.81 19.07
CA GLU A 46 -14.53 0.51 18.68
C GLU A 46 -13.78 -0.15 17.50
N TYR A 47 -13.10 0.65 16.67
CA TYR A 47 -12.34 0.17 15.52
C TYR A 47 -10.89 -0.18 15.87
N LYS A 48 -10.49 -0.10 17.15
CA LYS A 48 -9.13 -0.43 17.58
C LYS A 48 -8.73 -1.85 17.20
N ASN A 49 -9.63 -2.82 17.41
CA ASN A 49 -9.39 -4.22 17.00
C ASN A 49 -9.20 -4.36 15.49
N LEU A 50 -9.95 -3.58 14.70
CA LEU A 50 -9.83 -3.60 13.24
C LEU A 50 -8.50 -3.00 12.79
N ALA A 51 -8.05 -1.91 13.43
CA ALA A 51 -6.74 -1.31 13.18
C ALA A 51 -5.59 -2.24 13.56
N ASP A 52 -5.67 -2.94 14.70
CA ASP A 52 -4.66 -3.92 15.14
C ASP A 52 -4.57 -5.11 14.17
N MET A 53 -5.72 -5.58 13.67
CA MET A 53 -5.78 -6.64 12.65
C MET A 53 -5.15 -6.18 11.33
N GLY A 54 -5.45 -4.95 10.90
CA GLY A 54 -4.86 -4.34 9.70
C GLY A 54 -3.34 -4.15 9.82
N LEU A 55 -2.87 -3.67 10.97
CA LEU A 55 -1.45 -3.49 11.27
C LEU A 55 -0.71 -4.84 11.21
N THR A 56 -1.28 -5.87 11.84
CA THR A 56 -0.72 -7.22 11.85
C THR A 56 -0.58 -7.78 10.43
N ALA A 57 -1.63 -7.64 9.60
CA ALA A 57 -1.59 -8.05 8.20
C ALA A 57 -0.49 -7.31 7.41
N MET A 58 -0.32 -6.01 7.63
CA MET A 58 0.70 -5.21 6.95
C MET A 58 2.12 -5.66 7.31
N ILE A 59 2.39 -5.94 8.59
CA ILE A 59 3.68 -6.44 9.07
C ILE A 59 4.03 -7.78 8.39
N VAL A 60 3.07 -8.69 8.30
CA VAL A 60 3.26 -10.00 7.65
C VAL A 60 3.61 -9.83 6.17
N VAL A 61 2.89 -8.97 5.44
CA VAL A 61 3.16 -8.71 4.02
C VAL A 61 4.57 -8.14 3.82
N LEU A 62 4.99 -7.20 4.68
CA LEU A 62 6.34 -6.64 4.64
C LEU A 62 7.41 -7.70 4.91
N ALA A 63 7.21 -8.55 5.91
CA ALA A 63 8.13 -9.63 6.25
C ALA A 63 8.29 -10.64 5.08
N VAL A 64 7.18 -11.07 4.48
CA VAL A 64 7.20 -11.98 3.32
C VAL A 64 7.84 -11.32 2.10
N SER A 65 7.55 -10.04 1.86
CA SER A 65 8.15 -9.28 0.75
C SER A 65 9.66 -9.11 0.92
N LEU A 66 10.13 -8.82 2.13
CA LEU A 66 11.56 -8.74 2.48
C LEU A 66 12.24 -10.11 2.27
N ALA A 67 11.68 -11.18 2.83
CA ALA A 67 12.21 -12.53 2.70
C ALA A 67 12.29 -12.97 1.23
N GLY A 68 11.22 -12.75 0.46
CA GLY A 68 11.19 -13.03 -0.98
C GLY A 68 12.22 -12.21 -1.75
N SER A 69 12.39 -10.92 -1.42
CA SER A 69 13.39 -10.06 -2.07
C SER A 69 14.83 -10.54 -1.80
N LEU A 70 15.13 -10.99 -0.58
CA LEU A 70 16.44 -11.52 -0.20
C LEU A 70 16.73 -12.86 -0.89
N PHE A 71 15.74 -13.76 -0.96
CA PHE A 71 15.86 -15.03 -1.68
C PHE A 71 16.11 -14.83 -3.18
N TYR A 72 15.36 -13.93 -3.82
CA TYR A 72 15.53 -13.62 -5.23
C TYR A 72 16.87 -12.94 -5.51
N LYS A 73 17.32 -12.04 -4.63
CA LYS A 73 18.63 -11.37 -4.73
C LYS A 73 19.79 -12.37 -4.60
N THR A 74 19.65 -13.39 -3.77
CA THR A 74 20.67 -14.43 -3.58
C THR A 74 20.78 -15.37 -4.79
N ARG A 75 19.67 -15.66 -5.49
CA ARG A 75 19.63 -16.54 -6.69
C ARG A 75 20.07 -15.87 -8.00
N LYS A 76 20.29 -14.55 -8.00
CA LYS A 76 20.75 -13.77 -9.16
C LYS A 76 22.27 -13.54 -9.21
N LYS A 77 23.02 -14.09 -8.25
CA LYS A 77 24.48 -14.24 -8.32
C LYS A 77 24.81 -15.60 -8.88
#